data_AF-X0W838-F1
#
_entry.id   AF-X0W838-F1
#
_cell.length_a   1.000
_cell.length_b   1.000
_cell.length_c   1.000
_cell.angle_alpha   90.00
_cell.angle_beta   90.00
_cell.angle_gamma   90.00
#
_symmetry.space_group_name_H-M   'P 1'
#
loop_
_entity.id
_entity.type
_entity.pdbx_description
1 polymer ?
#
loop_
_entity_poly.entity_id
_entity_poly.type
_entity_poly.pdbx_seq_one_letter_code
_entity_poly.pdbx_strand_id
1 'polypeptide(L)'
;LIEAGYRCANPTCRGIITIDVHHIVSVKKGGGNKPNNLLALCPNCHALVHREKISKRAIEAWKGLIVSLNNPNRASADVLLALYDEQKRFGNDSQSKEHVAPQFRFSGDSLGFLAGLITSGLAEISRRFLGASMFGASHPTFEVRLTKKGMSLVTAWRDGDPEAIAATLSGGSHDGVKFGDSAKAEVIKEKGKSS
;
A
#
# COMPACT_ATOMS: atom_id res chain seq x y z
N LEU A 1 3.40 -18.65 -4.61
CA LEU A 1 4.70 -17.92 -4.70
C LEU A 1 4.50 -16.41 -4.83
N ILE A 2 3.65 -15.93 -5.73
CA ILE A 2 3.36 -14.49 -5.90
C ILE A 2 2.91 -13.84 -4.58
N GLU A 3 2.02 -14.50 -3.84
CA GLU A 3 1.57 -14.04 -2.51
C GLU A 3 2.70 -13.84 -1.50
N ALA A 4 3.87 -14.48 -1.66
CA ALA A 4 4.98 -14.33 -0.73
C ALA A 4 6.08 -13.41 -1.31
N GLY A 5 5.83 -12.77 -2.45
CA GLY A 5 6.80 -11.91 -3.13
C GLY A 5 8.11 -12.65 -3.47
N TYR A 6 8.03 -13.95 -3.79
CA TYR A 6 9.19 -14.82 -4.01
C TYR A 6 10.17 -14.90 -2.81
N ARG A 7 9.65 -14.72 -1.59
CA ARG A 7 10.42 -14.85 -0.34
C ARG A 7 9.91 -16.01 0.51
N CYS A 8 10.76 -16.44 1.43
CA CYS A 8 10.37 -17.39 2.46
C CYS A 8 9.30 -16.76 3.36
N ALA A 9 8.28 -17.54 3.69
CA ALA A 9 7.16 -17.13 4.52
C ALA A 9 7.51 -16.94 6.00
N ASN A 10 8.61 -17.55 6.46
CA ASN A 10 9.09 -17.33 7.81
C ASN A 10 9.53 -15.85 7.97
N PRO A 11 8.90 -15.07 8.87
CA PRO A 11 9.11 -13.62 8.97
C PRO A 11 10.54 -13.22 9.36
N THR A 12 11.26 -14.09 10.05
CA THR A 12 12.65 -13.84 10.48
C THR A 12 13.67 -14.38 9.47
N CYS A 13 13.22 -15.15 8.48
CA CYS A 13 14.12 -15.69 7.46
C CYS A 13 14.56 -14.58 6.51
N ARG A 14 15.87 -14.54 6.26
CA ARG A 14 16.52 -13.63 5.28
C ARG A 14 17.15 -14.41 4.12
N GLY A 15 16.89 -15.72 4.04
CA GLY A 15 17.36 -16.54 2.93
C GLY A 15 16.73 -16.07 1.62
N ILE A 16 17.58 -15.71 0.66
CA ILE A 16 17.19 -15.19 -0.66
C ILE A 16 17.24 -16.24 -1.77
N ILE A 17 17.77 -17.43 -1.46
CA ILE A 17 17.93 -18.53 -2.42
C ILE A 17 16.74 -19.49 -2.36
N THR A 18 16.39 -20.02 -3.54
CA THR A 18 15.42 -21.08 -3.87
C THR A 18 14.21 -21.23 -2.93
N ILE A 19 13.00 -21.12 -3.48
CA ILE A 19 11.76 -21.23 -2.72
C ILE A 19 11.00 -22.48 -3.15
N ASP A 20 10.70 -23.33 -2.18
CA ASP A 20 9.85 -24.49 -2.32
C ASP A 20 8.42 -24.17 -1.87
N VAL A 21 7.45 -24.88 -2.45
CA VAL A 21 6.06 -24.82 -2.00
C VAL A 21 5.80 -25.94 -1.00
N HIS A 22 5.34 -25.56 0.18
CA HIS A 22 5.01 -26.46 1.27
C HIS A 22 3.49 -26.53 1.50
N HIS A 23 2.95 -27.72 1.70
CA HIS A 23 1.56 -27.93 2.09
C HIS A 23 1.39 -27.89 3.62
N ILE A 24 0.59 -26.96 4.14
CA ILE A 24 0.31 -26.83 5.58
C ILE A 24 -0.37 -28.11 6.13
N VAL A 25 -1.34 -28.63 5.39
CA VAL A 25 -1.87 -29.99 5.55
C VAL A 25 -1.31 -30.82 4.40
N SER A 26 -0.56 -31.87 4.72
CA SER A 26 0.06 -32.70 3.69
C SER A 26 -0.97 -33.43 2.84
N VAL A 27 -0.62 -33.70 1.58
CA VAL A 27 -1.48 -34.44 0.64
C VAL A 27 -1.84 -35.82 1.18
N LYS A 28 -0.90 -36.50 1.87
CA LYS A 28 -1.16 -37.80 2.53
C LYS A 28 -2.24 -37.73 3.63
N LYS A 29 -2.46 -36.55 4.22
CA LYS A 29 -3.49 -36.29 5.25
C LYS A 29 -4.75 -35.64 4.65
N GLY A 30 -4.92 -35.68 3.33
CA GLY A 30 -6.07 -35.11 2.62
C GLY A 30 -5.96 -33.62 2.31
N GLY A 31 -4.77 -33.01 2.44
CA GLY A 31 -4.56 -31.62 2.08
C GLY A 31 -4.53 -31.39 0.56
N GLY A 32 -5.25 -30.38 0.08
CA GLY A 32 -5.34 -30.03 -1.35
C GLY A 32 -4.27 -29.03 -1.81
N ASN A 33 -4.16 -28.83 -3.13
CA ASN A 33 -3.27 -27.85 -3.77
C ASN A 33 -3.86 -26.42 -3.83
N LYS A 34 -4.75 -26.07 -2.90
CA LYS A 34 -5.40 -24.75 -2.88
C LYS A 34 -4.48 -23.71 -2.26
N PRO A 35 -4.49 -22.43 -2.71
CA PRO A 35 -3.60 -21.39 -2.18
C PRO A 35 -3.63 -21.25 -0.66
N ASN A 36 -4.79 -21.43 -0.02
CA ASN A 36 -4.92 -21.39 1.44
C ASN A 36 -4.13 -22.48 2.19
N ASN A 37 -3.80 -23.59 1.53
CA ASN A 37 -3.03 -24.71 2.09
C ASN A 37 -1.55 -24.69 1.66
N LEU A 38 -1.13 -23.70 0.85
CA LEU A 38 0.23 -23.61 0.34
C LEU A 38 1.00 -22.47 1.02
N LEU A 39 2.29 -22.71 1.26
CA LEU A 39 3.21 -21.75 1.85
C LEU A 39 4.56 -21.79 1.15
N ALA A 40 5.13 -20.63 0.85
CA ALA A 40 6.45 -20.50 0.24
C ALA A 40 7.55 -20.61 1.31
N LEU A 41 8.48 -21.56 1.23
CA LEU A 41 9.56 -21.72 2.20
C LEU A 41 10.91 -21.92 1.50
N CYS A 42 12.01 -21.42 2.08
CA CYS A 42 13.34 -21.82 1.63
C CYS A 42 13.66 -23.27 2.09
N PRO A 43 14.61 -23.98 1.45
CA PRO A 43 14.96 -25.37 1.78
C PRO A 43 15.24 -25.60 3.28
N ASN A 44 15.90 -24.64 3.93
CA ASN A 44 16.21 -24.73 5.36
C ASN A 44 14.95 -24.69 6.23
N CYS A 45 14.07 -23.71 6.01
CA CYS A 45 12.82 -23.61 6.76
C CYS A 45 11.89 -24.79 6.44
N HIS A 46 11.88 -25.24 5.18
CA HIS A 46 11.09 -26.38 4.74
C HIS A 46 11.52 -27.68 5.46
N ALA A 47 12.83 -27.93 5.54
CA ALA A 47 13.38 -29.07 6.28
C ALA A 47 13.07 -29.00 7.78
N LEU A 48 13.12 -27.81 8.40
CA LEU A 48 12.80 -27.64 9.81
C LEU A 48 11.32 -27.93 10.13
N VAL A 49 10.41 -27.61 9.21
CA VAL A 49 8.99 -27.98 9.34
C VAL A 49 8.82 -29.50 9.25
N HIS A 50 9.47 -30.16 8.27
CA HIS A 50 9.43 -31.62 8.14
C HIS A 50 10.00 -32.37 9.35
N ARG A 51 10.99 -31.77 10.03
CA ARG A 51 11.61 -32.30 11.26
C ARG A 51 10.86 -31.90 12.54
N GLU A 52 9.69 -31.28 12.40
CA GLU A 52 8.84 -30.81 13.51
C GLU A 52 9.55 -29.84 14.48
N LYS A 53 10.61 -29.16 14.03
CA LYS A 53 11.29 -28.10 14.79
C LYS A 53 10.53 -26.76 14.69
N ILE A 54 9.74 -26.60 13.62
CA ILE A 54 8.76 -25.54 13.46
C ILE A 54 7.39 -26.20 13.56
N SER A 55 6.55 -25.72 14.49
CA SER A 55 5.23 -26.29 14.72
C SER A 55 4.25 -25.96 13.60
N LYS A 56 3.23 -26.80 13.41
CA LYS A 56 2.12 -26.54 12.47
C LYS A 56 1.43 -25.20 12.75
N ARG A 57 1.26 -24.85 14.03
CA ARG A 57 0.68 -23.57 14.46
C ARG A 57 1.52 -22.37 13.98
N ALA A 58 2.84 -22.50 13.91
CA ALA A 58 3.71 -21.44 13.43
C ALA A 58 3.53 -21.19 11.92
N ILE A 59 3.49 -22.24 11.10
CA ILE A 59 3.27 -22.09 9.65
C ILE A 59 1.86 -21.58 9.32
N GLU A 60 0.84 -21.97 10.09
CA GLU A 60 -0.52 -21.42 9.99
C GLU A 60 -0.53 -19.92 10.33
N ALA A 61 0.19 -19.52 11.39
CA ALA A 61 0.34 -18.12 11.76
C ALA A 61 1.07 -17.30 10.69
N TRP A 62 2.13 -17.85 10.07
CA TRP A 62 2.84 -17.18 8.98
C TRP A 62 1.99 -17.04 7.72
N LYS A 63 1.20 -18.06 7.38
CA LYS A 63 0.22 -17.97 6.30
C LYS A 63 -0.79 -16.87 6.56
N GLY A 64 -1.36 -16.84 7.77
CA GLY A 64 -2.27 -15.78 8.21
C GLY A 64 -1.61 -14.40 8.09
N LEU A 65 -0.37 -14.26 8.56
CA LEU A 65 0.38 -13.01 8.47
C LEU A 65 0.63 -12.58 7.03
N ILE A 66 1.01 -13.49 6.13
CA ILE A 66 1.22 -13.18 4.70
C ILE A 66 -0.09 -12.78 4.03
N VAL A 67 -1.19 -13.46 4.32
CA VAL A 67 -2.51 -13.06 3.82
C VAL A 67 -2.91 -11.69 4.38
N SER A 68 -2.56 -11.38 5.63
CA SER A 68 -2.83 -10.09 6.27
C SER A 68 -1.89 -8.96 5.85
N LEU A 69 -0.65 -9.25 5.47
CA LEU A 69 0.37 -8.28 5.04
C LEU A 69 0.39 -8.06 3.52
N ASN A 70 -0.12 -9.03 2.75
CA ASN A 70 -0.45 -8.83 1.34
C ASN A 70 -1.90 -8.35 1.13
N ASN A 71 -2.73 -8.43 2.17
CA ASN A 71 -3.74 -7.40 2.42
C ASN A 71 -3.02 -6.15 2.96
N PRO A 72 -3.56 -4.93 2.77
CA PRO A 72 -2.86 -3.71 3.18
C PRO A 72 -2.30 -3.87 4.60
N ASN A 73 -0.99 -3.67 4.77
CA ASN A 73 -0.30 -3.54 6.06
C ASN A 73 -1.26 -2.87 7.06
N ARG A 74 -1.39 -3.33 8.32
CA ARG A 74 -2.32 -2.72 9.29
C ARG A 74 -2.28 -1.19 9.24
N ALA A 75 -1.09 -0.61 9.14
CA ALA A 75 -0.92 0.83 8.95
C ALA A 75 -1.55 1.37 7.65
N SER A 76 -1.38 0.68 6.52
CA SER A 76 -2.04 1.01 5.25
C SER A 76 -3.55 0.81 5.29
N ALA A 77 -4.05 -0.19 6.02
CA ALA A 77 -5.48 -0.43 6.21
C ALA A 77 -6.11 0.67 7.08
N ASP A 78 -5.44 1.03 8.18
CA ASP A 78 -5.83 2.14 9.06
C ASP A 78 -5.79 3.47 8.29
N VAL A 79 -4.78 3.69 7.43
CA VAL A 79 -4.72 4.88 6.56
C VAL A 79 -5.84 4.88 5.53
N LEU A 80 -6.15 3.75 4.88
CA LEU A 80 -7.29 3.66 3.95
C LEU A 80 -8.61 4.06 4.63
N LEU A 81 -8.86 3.56 5.84
CA LEU A 81 -10.05 3.90 6.61
C LEU A 81 -10.06 5.37 7.04
N ALA A 82 -8.91 5.90 7.47
CA ALA A 82 -8.77 7.30 7.85
C ALA A 82 -9.02 8.25 6.67
N LEU A 83 -8.47 7.94 5.49
CA LEU A 83 -8.70 8.72 4.26
C LEU A 83 -10.17 8.64 3.82
N TYR A 84 -10.80 7.47 3.94
CA TYR A 84 -12.23 7.30 3.64
C TYR A 84 -13.11 8.18 4.53
N ASP A 85 -12.89 8.15 5.85
CA ASP A 85 -13.68 8.94 6.80
C ASP A 85 -13.45 10.44 6.62
N GLU A 86 -12.23 10.85 6.29
CA GLU A 86 -11.89 12.25 5.99
C GLU A 86 -12.62 12.74 4.73
N GLN A 87 -12.53 12.00 3.62
CA GLN A 87 -13.23 12.35 2.38
C GLN A 87 -14.76 12.29 2.50
N LYS A 88 -15.31 11.39 3.33
CA LYS A 88 -16.76 11.37 3.62
C LYS A 88 -17.21 12.59 4.42
N ARG A 89 -16.38 13.10 5.32
CA ARG A 89 -16.70 14.26 6.19
C ARG A 89 -16.60 15.59 5.44
N PHE A 90 -15.59 15.74 4.59
CA PHE A 90 -15.30 17.01 3.92
C PHE A 90 -15.69 17.04 2.43
N GLY A 91 -16.13 15.90 1.89
CA GLY A 91 -16.45 15.75 0.47
C GLY A 91 -15.19 15.70 -0.42
N ASN A 92 -15.37 15.34 -1.68
CA ASN A 92 -14.29 15.38 -2.68
C ASN A 92 -13.97 16.80 -3.16
N ASP A 93 -14.69 17.81 -2.66
CA ASP A 93 -14.63 19.15 -3.22
C ASP A 93 -13.37 19.89 -2.76
N SER A 94 -12.37 19.86 -3.63
CA SER A 94 -11.11 20.60 -3.50
C SER A 94 -11.30 22.12 -3.53
N GLN A 95 -12.53 22.62 -3.77
CA GLN A 95 -12.88 24.01 -4.04
C GLN A 95 -13.83 24.66 -3.02
N SER A 96 -13.95 24.16 -1.78
CA SER A 96 -14.56 25.00 -0.75
C SER A 96 -13.74 26.30 -0.65
N LYS A 97 -14.38 27.44 -0.93
CA LYS A 97 -13.76 28.77 -1.05
C LYS A 97 -13.21 29.30 0.28
N GLU A 98 -13.28 28.52 1.35
CA GLU A 98 -12.64 28.80 2.63
C GLU A 98 -11.35 28.01 2.73
N HIS A 99 -10.27 28.67 3.15
CA HIS A 99 -8.91 28.16 3.25
C HIS A 99 -8.75 27.08 4.34
N VAL A 100 -9.57 26.03 4.32
CA VAL A 100 -9.44 24.91 5.25
C VAL A 100 -8.40 23.98 4.65
N ALA A 101 -7.20 24.02 5.23
CA ALA A 101 -6.16 23.04 4.93
C ALA A 101 -6.75 21.62 5.02
N PRO A 102 -6.43 20.71 4.07
CA PRO A 102 -6.78 19.30 4.24
C PRO A 102 -6.23 18.83 5.59
N GLN A 103 -7.06 18.17 6.39
CA GLN A 103 -6.67 17.83 7.77
C GLN A 103 -5.54 16.81 7.79
N PHE A 104 -5.46 15.96 6.76
CA PHE A 104 -4.41 14.97 6.63
C PHE A 104 -3.37 15.35 5.57
N ARG A 105 -2.15 15.66 6.04
CA ARG A 105 -0.98 15.93 5.20
C ARG A 105 0.14 14.97 5.55
N PHE A 106 0.81 14.46 4.53
CA PHE A 106 1.93 13.55 4.67
C PHE A 106 3.24 14.27 4.34
N SER A 107 4.29 14.04 5.12
CA SER A 107 5.64 14.43 4.72
C SER A 107 6.11 13.57 3.54
N GLY A 108 7.11 14.04 2.80
CA GLY A 108 7.73 13.26 1.71
C GLY A 108 8.19 11.87 2.16
N ASP A 109 8.80 11.78 3.34
CA ASP A 109 9.28 10.51 3.91
C ASP A 109 8.13 9.55 4.25
N SER A 110 6.93 10.08 4.50
CA SER A 110 5.75 9.28 4.79
C SER A 110 5.14 8.62 3.55
N LEU A 111 5.46 9.12 2.34
CA LEU A 111 4.91 8.57 1.09
C LEU A 111 5.37 7.13 0.81
N GLY A 112 6.54 6.74 1.33
CA GLY A 112 7.03 5.36 1.23
C GLY A 112 6.07 4.33 1.84
N PHE A 113 5.41 4.69 2.95
CA PHE A 113 4.40 3.83 3.59
C PHE A 113 3.10 3.73 2.79
N LEU A 114 2.85 4.70 1.90
CA LEU A 114 1.66 4.78 1.05
C LEU A 114 1.91 4.26 -0.36
N ALA A 115 3.16 3.94 -0.71
CA ALA A 115 3.54 3.53 -2.05
C ALA A 115 2.69 2.36 -2.56
N GLY A 116 2.37 1.38 -1.71
CA GLY A 116 1.48 0.27 -2.06
C GLY A 116 0.05 0.70 -2.41
N LEU A 117 -0.51 1.67 -1.67
CA LEU A 117 -1.86 2.21 -1.93
C LEU A 117 -1.88 3.05 -3.21
N ILE A 118 -0.82 3.82 -3.44
CA ILE A 118 -0.69 4.67 -4.63
C ILE A 118 -0.50 3.81 -5.89
N THR A 119 0.44 2.86 -5.84
CA THR A 119 0.75 1.97 -6.99
C THR A 119 -0.38 1.01 -7.33
N SER A 120 -1.21 0.62 -6.35
CA SER A 120 -2.42 -0.19 -6.59
C SER A 120 -3.62 0.62 -7.12
N GLY A 121 -3.46 1.94 -7.24
CA GLY A 121 -4.50 2.87 -7.67
C GLY A 121 -5.62 3.04 -6.66
N LEU A 122 -5.40 2.70 -5.39
CA LEU A 122 -6.38 2.89 -4.31
C LEU A 122 -6.32 4.30 -3.72
N ALA A 123 -5.14 4.92 -3.76
CA ALA A 123 -4.93 6.31 -3.34
C ALA A 123 -4.12 7.08 -4.39
N GLU A 124 -4.18 8.40 -4.34
CA GLU A 124 -3.42 9.30 -5.21
C GLU A 124 -2.90 10.51 -4.44
N ILE A 125 -1.77 11.06 -4.90
CA ILE A 125 -1.26 12.35 -4.42
C ILE A 125 -2.02 13.45 -5.17
N SER A 126 -2.92 14.13 -4.46
CA SER A 126 -3.79 15.15 -5.07
C SER A 126 -3.12 16.53 -5.14
N ARG A 127 -2.39 16.94 -4.10
CA ARG A 127 -1.72 18.25 -4.03
C ARG A 127 -0.39 18.18 -3.28
N ARG A 128 0.54 19.05 -3.68
CA ARG A 128 1.82 19.30 -3.00
C ARG A 128 1.80 20.69 -2.40
N PHE A 129 2.17 20.80 -1.13
CA PHE A 129 2.27 22.05 -0.39
C PHE A 129 3.75 22.32 -0.06
N LEU A 130 4.21 23.52 -0.42
CA LEU A 130 5.50 24.04 0.02
C LEU A 130 5.21 24.90 1.26
N GLY A 131 5.69 24.49 2.44
CA GLY A 131 5.61 25.35 3.61
C GLY A 131 6.52 26.57 3.43
N ALA A 132 6.16 27.73 3.97
CA ALA A 132 7.14 28.78 4.22
C ALA A 132 7.86 28.44 5.54
N SER A 133 9.17 28.18 5.47
CA SER A 133 10.01 28.06 6.67
C SER A 133 10.72 29.39 6.89
N MET A 134 10.63 29.93 8.11
CA MET A 134 11.36 31.15 8.51
C MET A 134 12.89 30.96 8.41
N PHE A 135 13.37 29.71 8.36
CA PHE A 135 14.80 29.36 8.36
C PHE A 135 15.24 28.62 7.08
N GLY A 136 14.52 28.78 5.97
CA GLY A 136 15.01 28.40 4.63
C GLY A 136 14.88 26.93 4.24
N ALA A 137 14.69 26.00 5.18
CA ALA A 137 14.38 24.61 4.87
C ALA A 137 12.89 24.35 5.09
N SER A 138 12.14 24.16 4.01
CA SER A 138 10.76 23.67 4.06
C SER A 138 10.67 22.30 3.43
N HIS A 139 10.20 21.33 4.21
CA HIS A 139 9.90 20.00 3.71
C HIS A 139 8.53 20.04 3.01
N PRO A 140 8.43 19.57 1.76
CA PRO A 140 7.15 19.50 1.08
C PRO A 140 6.22 18.55 1.83
N THR A 141 4.96 18.95 1.95
CA THR A 141 3.88 18.08 2.43
C THR A 141 2.93 17.77 1.28
N PHE A 142 2.23 16.64 1.37
CA PHE A 142 1.42 16.08 0.31
C PHE A 142 0.04 15.75 0.85
N GLU A 143 -0.99 16.10 0.11
CA GLU A 143 -2.35 15.63 0.36
C GLU A 143 -2.59 14.36 -0.46
N VAL A 144 -2.94 13.29 0.25
CA VAL A 144 -3.27 11.99 -0.35
C VAL A 144 -4.77 11.78 -0.20
N ARG A 145 -5.41 11.27 -1.25
CA ARG A 145 -6.85 10.98 -1.28
C ARG A 145 -7.09 9.58 -1.81
N LEU A 146 -8.21 8.96 -1.45
CA LEU A 146 -8.69 7.75 -2.12
C LEU A 146 -9.18 8.09 -3.51
N THR A 147 -8.83 7.21 -4.46
CA THR A 147 -9.41 7.20 -5.79
C THR A 147 -10.85 6.68 -5.73
N LYS A 148 -11.59 6.74 -6.85
CA LYS A 148 -12.90 6.06 -6.97
C LYS A 148 -12.81 4.56 -6.63
N LYS A 149 -11.74 3.91 -7.08
CA LYS A 149 -11.45 2.50 -6.77
C LYS A 149 -11.23 2.29 -5.28
N GLY A 150 -10.43 3.14 -4.63
CA GLY A 150 -10.23 3.10 -3.18
C GLY A 150 -11.51 3.29 -2.38
N MET A 151 -12.35 4.25 -2.78
CA MET A 151 -13.65 4.51 -2.15
C MET A 151 -14.61 3.31 -2.27
N SER A 152 -14.71 2.70 -3.45
CA SER A 152 -15.53 1.50 -3.65
C SER A 152 -15.03 0.32 -2.82
N LEU A 153 -13.70 0.13 -2.75
CA LEU A 153 -13.09 -0.94 -1.95
C LEU A 153 -13.43 -0.80 -0.47
N VAL A 154 -13.25 0.39 0.10
CA VAL A 154 -13.52 0.62 1.53
C VAL A 154 -15.02 0.52 1.85
N THR A 155 -15.89 0.93 0.92
CA THR A 155 -17.35 0.78 1.07
C THR A 155 -17.73 -0.69 1.11
N ALA A 156 -17.31 -1.48 0.11
CA ALA A 156 -17.55 -2.92 0.08
C ALA A 156 -16.97 -3.65 1.29
N TRP A 157 -15.81 -3.19 1.79
CA TRP A 157 -15.20 -3.70 3.01
C TRP A 157 -16.06 -3.41 4.25
N ARG A 158 -16.55 -2.19 4.43
CA ARG A 158 -17.43 -1.83 5.56
C ARG A 158 -18.77 -2.55 5.52
N ASP A 159 -19.29 -2.79 4.32
CA ASP A 159 -20.57 -3.47 4.11
C ASP A 159 -20.43 -5.01 4.19
N GLY A 160 -19.20 -5.53 4.25
CA GLY A 160 -18.92 -6.96 4.37
C GLY A 160 -19.24 -7.76 3.10
N ASP A 161 -19.19 -7.14 1.92
CA ASP A 161 -19.52 -7.76 0.64
C ASP A 161 -18.25 -8.30 -0.07
N PRO A 162 -17.98 -9.62 -0.03
CA PRO A 162 -16.79 -10.21 -0.63
C PRO A 162 -16.80 -10.17 -2.16
N GLU A 163 -17.96 -10.15 -2.81
CA GLU A 163 -18.08 -10.10 -4.27
C GLU A 163 -17.73 -8.71 -4.79
N ALA A 164 -18.23 -7.66 -4.13
CA ALA A 164 -17.89 -6.28 -4.46
C ALA A 164 -16.41 -5.94 -4.20
N ILE A 165 -15.79 -6.52 -3.16
CA ILE A 165 -14.34 -6.42 -2.92
C ILE A 165 -13.57 -7.06 -4.09
N ALA A 166 -13.93 -8.28 -4.49
CA ALA A 166 -13.26 -8.98 -5.58
C ALA A 166 -13.41 -8.24 -6.94
N ALA A 167 -14.59 -7.70 -7.22
CA ALA A 167 -14.86 -6.89 -8.41
C ALA A 167 -13.98 -5.63 -8.46
N THR A 168 -13.83 -4.94 -7.33
CA THR A 168 -13.03 -3.70 -7.25
C THR A 168 -11.53 -3.96 -7.43
N LEU A 169 -11.03 -5.11 -6.95
CA LEU A 169 -9.62 -5.48 -7.08
C LEU A 169 -9.26 -6.04 -8.45
N SER A 170 -10.22 -6.63 -9.18
CA SER A 170 -10.00 -7.24 -10.50
C SER A 170 -10.11 -6.27 -11.70
N GLY A 171 -10.75 -5.11 -11.55
CA GLY A 171 -11.01 -4.14 -12.63
C GLY A 171 -9.84 -3.24 -13.07
N GLY A 172 -8.59 -3.72 -13.06
CA GLY A 172 -7.41 -2.89 -13.38
C GLY A 172 -7.24 -2.60 -14.88
N SER A 173 -7.92 -1.60 -15.43
CA SER A 173 -7.45 -0.90 -16.65
C SER A 173 -6.62 0.32 -16.24
N HIS A 174 -5.38 0.37 -16.72
CA HIS A 174 -4.48 1.51 -16.60
C HIS A 174 -5.10 2.77 -17.23
N ASP A 175 -5.78 3.60 -16.44
CA ASP A 175 -6.00 4.99 -16.81
C ASP A 175 -4.75 5.79 -16.43
N GLY A 176 -4.04 6.21 -17.48
CA GLY A 176 -2.69 6.74 -17.43
C GLY A 176 -2.55 7.95 -16.51
N VAL A 177 -1.54 7.87 -15.65
CA VAL A 177 -0.92 9.05 -15.02
C VAL A 177 -0.33 9.90 -16.14
N LYS A 178 -1.10 10.88 -16.63
CA LYS A 178 -0.54 11.99 -17.40
C LYS A 178 0.20 12.89 -16.43
N PHE A 179 1.51 12.75 -16.36
CA PHE A 179 2.35 13.81 -15.82
C PHE A 179 2.22 15.01 -16.77
N GLY A 180 1.50 16.04 -16.32
CA GLY A 180 1.37 17.29 -17.04
C GLY A 180 2.71 17.99 -17.13
N ASP A 181 3.20 18.17 -18.35
CA ASP A 181 4.23 19.14 -18.69
C ASP A 181 3.78 20.53 -18.26
N SER A 182 4.56 21.18 -17.41
CA SER A 182 4.53 22.64 -17.23
C SER A 182 5.87 23.11 -16.69
N ALA A 183 6.86 23.14 -17.56
CA ALA A 183 7.98 24.07 -17.44
C ALA A 183 7.48 25.48 -17.77
N LYS A 184 7.62 26.41 -16.82
CA LYS A 184 8.06 27.79 -17.11
C LYS A 184 8.88 28.29 -15.93
N ALA A 185 10.19 28.36 -16.14
CA ALA A 185 11.13 29.09 -15.30
C ALA A 185 10.95 30.59 -15.56
N GLU A 186 10.63 31.36 -14.53
CA GLU A 186 10.75 32.82 -14.57
C GLU A 186 12.23 33.20 -14.40
N VAL A 187 12.77 33.82 -15.44
CA VAL A 187 14.11 34.43 -15.47
C VAL A 187 14.05 35.76 -14.71
N ILE A 188 14.82 35.87 -13.63
CA ILE A 188 15.08 37.10 -12.90
C ILE A 188 15.88 38.05 -13.80
N LYS A 189 15.31 39.20 -14.17
CA LYS A 189 16.05 40.32 -14.77
C LYS A 189 16.75 41.12 -13.67
N GLU A 190 18.07 41.03 -13.59
CA GLU A 190 18.91 41.98 -12.87
C GLU A 190 18.77 43.38 -13.49
N LYS A 191 18.36 44.36 -12.69
CA LYS A 191 18.47 45.78 -13.04
C LYS A 191 19.85 46.27 -12.63
N GLY A 192 20.75 46.40 -13.61
CA GLY A 192 21.91 47.28 -13.50
C GLY A 192 21.44 48.73 -13.37
N LYS A 193 21.91 49.42 -12.33
CA LYS A 193 21.70 50.85 -12.12
C LYS A 193 23.06 51.54 -12.28
N SER A 194 23.30 52.07 -13.47
CA SER A 194 24.36 53.03 -13.75
C SER A 194 23.73 54.42 -13.85
N SER A 195 24.05 55.30 -12.91
CA SER A 195 24.12 56.76 -13.05
C SER A 195 24.81 57.30 -11.81
#